data_AF-E1Z8E1-F1
#
_entry.id   AF-E1Z8E1-F1
#
_cell.length_a   1.000
_cell.length_b   1.000
_cell.length_c   1.000
_cell.angle_alpha   90.00
_cell.angle_beta   90.00
_cell.angle_gamma   90.00
#
_symmetry.space_group_name_H-M   'P 1'
#
loop_
_entity.id
_entity.type
_entity.pdbx_description
1 polymer ?
#
loop_
_entity_poly.entity_id
_entity_poly.type
_entity_poly.pdbx_seq_one_letter_code
_entity_poly.pdbx_strand_id
1 'polypeptide(L)'
;MPCAACRLMFFEQAREQAEREFKTNNKDAMALTKWGGALLELAHFRQGGEAYEMIEEAIAKFEQALGIDEKRHDALWCLGNAYTSQGFLSAESASARQYFERAGECFRKAVDLEPGNESYRRALDMSSKAPQLYQELQRQ
;
A
#
# COMPACT_ATOMS: atom_id res chain seq x y z
N MET A 1 12.81 -22.19 7.30
CA MET A 1 12.71 -20.82 6.73
C MET A 1 12.43 -20.97 5.25
N PRO A 2 11.28 -20.54 4.70
CA PRO A 2 11.12 -20.50 3.26
C PRO A 2 12.16 -19.53 2.69
N CYS A 3 12.88 -19.95 1.64
CA CYS A 3 13.89 -19.14 0.96
C CYS A 3 13.27 -17.80 0.52
N ALA A 4 14.02 -16.69 0.56
CA ALA A 4 13.56 -15.40 0.06
C ALA A 4 13.02 -15.48 -1.38
N ALA A 5 13.60 -16.37 -2.21
CA ALA A 5 13.11 -16.68 -3.53
C ALA A 5 11.70 -17.29 -3.55
N CYS A 6 11.35 -18.15 -2.58
CA CYS A 6 10.00 -18.73 -2.49
C CYS A 6 8.94 -17.67 -2.19
N ARG A 7 9.28 -16.64 -1.40
CA ARG A 7 8.36 -15.55 -1.05
C ARG A 7 8.11 -14.62 -2.23
N LEU A 8 9.15 -14.30 -3.02
CA LEU A 8 9.01 -13.55 -4.26
C LEU A 8 8.11 -14.28 -5.28
N MET A 9 8.35 -15.58 -5.48
CA MET A 9 7.51 -16.39 -6.38
C MET A 9 6.04 -16.42 -5.94
N PHE A 10 5.79 -16.47 -4.62
CA PHE A 10 4.42 -16.42 -4.09
C PHE A 10 3.72 -15.10 -4.43
N PHE A 11 4.37 -13.96 -4.24
CA PHE A 11 3.76 -12.66 -4.54
C PHE A 11 3.60 -12.41 -6.04
N GLU A 12 4.53 -12.86 -6.88
CA GLU A 12 4.36 -12.83 -8.34
C GLU A 12 3.16 -13.67 -8.79
N GLN A 13 3.02 -14.89 -8.26
CA GLN A 13 1.85 -15.72 -8.55
C GLN A 13 0.55 -15.08 -8.07
N ALA A 14 0.55 -14.46 -6.88
CA ALA A 14 -0.61 -13.74 -6.36
C ALA A 14 -0.99 -12.55 -7.26
N ARG A 15 0.00 -11.79 -7.77
CA ARG A 15 -0.19 -10.69 -8.72
C ARG A 15 -0.82 -11.19 -10.02
N GLU A 16 -0.26 -12.24 -10.63
CA GLU A 16 -0.78 -12.81 -11.88
C GLU A 16 -2.19 -13.38 -11.74
N GLN A 17 -2.48 -14.04 -10.62
CA GLN A 17 -3.79 -14.61 -10.35
C GLN A 17 -4.84 -13.50 -10.18
N ALA A 18 -4.51 -12.46 -9.41
CA ALA A 18 -5.39 -11.31 -9.23
C ALA A 18 -5.63 -10.55 -10.55
N GLU A 19 -4.61 -10.42 -11.40
CA GLU A 19 -4.75 -9.86 -12.75
C GLU A 19 -5.70 -10.69 -13.63
N ARG A 20 -5.62 -12.03 -13.58
CA ARG A 20 -6.52 -12.93 -14.33
C ARG A 20 -7.96 -12.86 -13.82
N GLU A 21 -8.14 -12.81 -12.51
CA GLU A 21 -9.44 -12.64 -11.87
C GLU A 21 -10.10 -11.34 -12.34
N PHE A 22 -9.34 -10.23 -12.33
CA PHE A 22 -9.82 -8.94 -12.79
C PHE A 22 -10.12 -8.93 -14.31
N LYS A 23 -9.29 -9.58 -15.14
CA LYS A 23 -9.58 -9.72 -16.59
C LYS A 23 -10.89 -10.46 -16.86
N THR A 24 -11.24 -11.42 -16.00
CA THR A 24 -12.48 -12.18 -16.10
C THR A 24 -13.66 -11.39 -15.54
N ASN A 25 -13.44 -10.63 -14.47
CA ASN A 25 -14.43 -9.76 -13.84
C ASN A 25 -13.85 -8.37 -13.56
N ASN A 26 -14.00 -7.47 -14.54
CA ASN A 26 -13.46 -6.09 -14.53
C ASN A 26 -14.13 -5.16 -13.50
N LYS A 27 -14.91 -5.71 -12.57
CA LYS A 27 -15.55 -5.01 -11.47
C LYS A 27 -15.23 -5.65 -10.11
N ASP A 28 -14.24 -6.55 -10.06
CA ASP A 28 -13.81 -7.16 -8.81
C ASP A 28 -12.78 -6.27 -8.10
N ALA A 29 -13.28 -5.44 -7.17
CA ALA A 29 -12.45 -4.61 -6.31
C ALA A 29 -11.59 -5.41 -5.34
N MET A 30 -11.99 -6.62 -4.95
CA MET A 30 -11.16 -7.50 -4.13
C MET A 30 -9.96 -8.01 -4.94
N ALA A 31 -10.17 -8.39 -6.20
CA ALA A 31 -9.08 -8.77 -7.09
C ALA A 31 -8.07 -7.63 -7.26
N LEU A 32 -8.53 -6.39 -7.49
CA LEU A 32 -7.65 -5.22 -7.55
C LEU A 32 -6.89 -4.96 -6.24
N THR A 33 -7.55 -5.16 -5.09
CA THR A 33 -6.91 -5.01 -3.78
C THR A 33 -5.83 -6.05 -3.56
N LYS A 34 -6.06 -7.31 -3.95
CA LYS A 34 -5.03 -8.37 -3.90
C LYS A 34 -3.88 -8.08 -4.86
N TRP A 35 -4.18 -7.57 -6.05
CA TRP A 35 -3.18 -7.19 -7.04
C TRP A 35 -2.27 -6.09 -6.48
N GLY A 36 -2.84 -4.98 -6.00
CA GLY A 36 -2.06 -3.91 -5.38
C GLY A 36 -1.26 -4.39 -4.17
N GLY A 37 -1.84 -5.25 -3.32
CA GLY A 37 -1.13 -5.81 -2.16
C GLY A 37 0.08 -6.64 -2.55
N ALA A 38 -0.05 -7.49 -3.57
CA ALA A 38 1.06 -8.28 -4.09
C ALA A 38 2.17 -7.39 -4.69
N LEU A 39 1.80 -6.33 -5.42
CA LEU A 39 2.76 -5.35 -5.95
C LEU A 39 3.51 -4.63 -4.84
N LEU A 40 2.81 -4.20 -3.79
CA LEU A 40 3.42 -3.51 -2.64
C LEU A 40 4.42 -4.41 -1.91
N GLU A 41 4.07 -5.68 -1.68
CA GLU A 41 4.99 -6.65 -1.08
C GLU A 41 6.19 -6.91 -1.98
N LEU A 42 6.00 -7.05 -3.30
CA LEU A 42 7.11 -7.18 -4.26
C LEU A 42 8.03 -5.96 -4.21
N ALA A 43 7.47 -4.76 -4.13
CA ALA A 43 8.23 -3.52 -4.05
C ALA A 43 9.16 -3.47 -2.83
N HIS A 44 8.78 -4.06 -1.69
CA HIS A 44 9.63 -4.13 -0.50
C HIS A 44 10.87 -5.02 -0.67
N PHE A 45 10.85 -5.96 -1.62
CA PHE A 45 12.03 -6.75 -1.99
C PHE A 45 12.87 -6.10 -3.10
N ARG A 46 12.35 -5.05 -3.75
CA ARG A 46 13.05 -4.24 -4.74
C ARG A 46 13.68 -3.02 -4.06
N GLN A 47 14.53 -2.30 -4.77
CA GLN A 47 15.18 -1.08 -4.27
C GLN A 47 15.17 0.00 -5.34
N GLY A 48 15.21 1.27 -4.91
CA GLY A 48 15.31 2.42 -5.80
C GLY A 48 14.08 2.59 -6.69
N GLY A 49 14.32 2.90 -7.97
CA GLY A 49 13.26 3.24 -8.93
C GLY A 49 12.25 2.11 -9.17
N GLU A 50 12.69 0.85 -9.21
CA GLU A 50 11.77 -0.29 -9.41
C GLU A 50 10.74 -0.40 -8.29
N ALA A 51 11.16 -0.20 -7.03
CA ALA A 51 10.24 -0.21 -5.90
C ALA A 51 9.23 0.94 -5.99
N TYR A 52 9.69 2.11 -6.43
CA TYR A 52 8.85 3.29 -6.59
C TYR A 52 7.78 3.08 -7.68
N GLU A 53 8.15 2.57 -8.86
CA GLU A 53 7.21 2.26 -9.94
C GLU A 53 6.17 1.20 -9.52
N MET A 54 6.60 0.15 -8.82
CA MET A 54 5.69 -0.88 -8.31
C MET A 54 4.70 -0.33 -7.27
N ILE A 55 5.14 0.59 -6.41
CA ILE A 55 4.27 1.26 -5.43
C ILE A 55 3.26 2.16 -6.13
N GLU A 56 3.66 2.91 -7.16
CA GLU A 56 2.75 3.72 -7.96
C GLU A 56 1.70 2.85 -8.67
N GLU A 57 2.10 1.71 -9.23
CA GLU A 57 1.15 0.76 -9.81
C GLU A 57 0.19 0.21 -8.73
N ALA A 58 0.69 -0.16 -7.56
CA ALA A 58 -0.13 -0.64 -6.45
C ALA A 58 -1.18 0.40 -6.03
N ILE A 59 -0.78 1.66 -5.89
CA ILE A 59 -1.66 2.79 -5.59
C ILE A 59 -2.77 2.90 -6.64
N ALA A 60 -2.41 2.85 -7.93
CA ALA A 60 -3.39 2.91 -9.00
C ALA A 60 -4.41 1.75 -8.95
N LYS A 61 -3.99 0.53 -8.55
CA LYS A 61 -4.92 -0.60 -8.36
C LYS A 61 -5.84 -0.39 -7.16
N PHE A 62 -5.34 0.12 -6.03
CA PHE A 62 -6.17 0.41 -4.86
C PHE A 62 -7.16 1.54 -5.14
N GLU A 63 -6.75 2.61 -5.80
CA GLU A 63 -7.65 3.71 -6.21
C GLU A 63 -8.74 3.20 -7.16
N GLN A 64 -8.41 2.29 -8.10
CA GLN A 64 -9.41 1.62 -8.92
C GLN A 64 -10.37 0.73 -8.09
N ALA A 65 -9.85 -0.01 -7.11
CA ALA A 65 -10.68 -0.81 -6.21
C ALA A 65 -11.67 0.07 -5.43
N LEU A 66 -11.23 1.23 -4.95
CA LEU A 66 -12.06 2.20 -4.26
C LEU A 66 -13.03 2.93 -5.19
N GLY A 67 -12.70 3.08 -6.47
CA GLY A 67 -13.62 3.58 -7.49
C GLY A 67 -14.79 2.62 -7.77
N ILE A 68 -14.59 1.32 -7.56
CA ILE A 68 -15.65 0.31 -7.64
C ILE A 68 -16.42 0.21 -6.31
N ASP A 69 -15.70 0.27 -5.18
CA ASP A 69 -16.27 0.17 -3.84
C ASP A 69 -15.50 1.06 -2.86
N GLU A 70 -16.04 2.25 -2.64
CA GLU A 70 -15.47 3.28 -1.79
C GLU A 70 -15.40 2.89 -0.31
N LYS A 71 -16.18 1.89 0.13
CA LYS A 71 -16.27 1.45 1.53
C LYS A 71 -15.40 0.24 1.81
N ARG A 72 -14.51 -0.11 0.88
CA ARG A 72 -13.56 -1.19 1.01
C ARG A 72 -12.41 -0.79 1.97
N HIS A 73 -12.58 -1.12 3.24
CA HIS A 73 -11.64 -0.76 4.31
C HIS A 73 -10.25 -1.40 4.15
N ASP A 74 -10.16 -2.62 3.62
CA ASP A 74 -8.90 -3.30 3.30
C ASP A 74 -8.13 -2.58 2.19
N ALA A 75 -8.81 -2.12 1.13
CA ALA A 75 -8.20 -1.31 0.08
C ALA A 75 -7.70 0.04 0.62
N LEU A 76 -8.46 0.70 1.50
CA LEU A 76 -8.03 1.94 2.16
C LEU A 76 -6.80 1.72 3.04
N TRP A 77 -6.77 0.63 3.82
CA TRP A 77 -5.62 0.31 4.65
C TRP A 77 -4.37 0.03 3.80
N CYS A 78 -4.49 -0.78 2.74
CA CYS A 78 -3.38 -1.04 1.84
C CYS A 78 -2.91 0.23 1.10
N LEU A 79 -3.83 1.10 0.68
CA LEU A 79 -3.50 2.39 0.08
C LEU A 79 -2.71 3.29 1.03
N GLY A 80 -3.09 3.33 2.31
CA GLY A 80 -2.33 4.06 3.34
C GLY A 80 -0.90 3.54 3.50
N ASN A 81 -0.71 2.21 3.48
CA ASN A 81 0.63 1.61 3.54
C ASN A 81 1.46 1.92 2.29
N ALA A 82 0.82 1.95 1.11
CA ALA A 82 1.48 2.28 -0.14
C ALA A 82 1.97 3.74 -0.15
N TYR A 83 1.13 4.71 0.24
CA TYR A 83 1.57 6.11 0.39
C TYR A 83 2.65 6.27 1.46
N THR A 84 2.55 5.56 2.59
CA THR A 84 3.61 5.59 3.61
C THR A 84 4.95 5.14 3.02
N SER A 85 4.95 4.05 2.25
CA SER A 85 6.14 3.53 1.57
C SER A 85 6.69 4.53 0.55
N GLN A 86 5.81 5.16 -0.24
CA GLN A 86 6.20 6.20 -1.22
C GLN A 86 6.78 7.44 -0.54
N GLY A 87 6.25 7.83 0.62
CA GLY A 87 6.77 8.93 1.43
C GLY A 87 8.19 8.67 1.92
N PHE A 88 8.50 7.44 2.35
CA PHE A 88 9.86 7.07 2.74
C PHE A 88 10.84 6.97 1.57
N LEU A 89 10.38 6.62 0.38
CA LEU A 89 11.20 6.60 -0.84
C LEU A 89 11.39 7.99 -1.47
N SER A 90 10.59 8.99 -1.07
CA SER A 90 10.66 10.33 -1.63
C SER A 90 11.92 11.06 -1.17
N ALA A 91 12.70 11.58 -2.12
CA ALA A 91 13.89 12.39 -1.83
C ALA A 91 13.53 13.77 -1.24
N GLU A 92 12.37 14.31 -1.61
CA GLU A 92 11.92 15.63 -1.17
C GLU A 92 11.02 15.54 0.06
N SER A 93 11.35 16.28 1.11
CA SER A 93 10.57 16.29 2.35
C SER A 93 9.17 16.86 2.18
N ALA A 94 8.95 17.73 1.18
CA ALA A 94 7.63 18.29 0.90
C ALA A 94 6.69 17.22 0.31
N SER A 95 7.17 16.50 -0.70
CA SER A 95 6.47 15.38 -1.33
C SER A 95 6.22 14.25 -0.33
N ALA A 96 7.21 13.90 0.49
CA ALA A 96 7.08 12.91 1.56
C ALA A 96 5.94 13.23 2.54
N ARG A 97 5.85 14.51 2.98
CA ARG A 97 4.77 14.95 3.89
C ARG A 97 3.39 14.77 3.27
N GLN A 98 3.23 15.14 1.99
CA GLN A 98 1.95 14.96 1.29
C GLN A 98 1.54 13.48 1.25
N TYR A 99 2.49 12.58 1.00
CA TYR A 99 2.21 11.14 1.05
C TYR A 99 1.82 10.67 2.46
N PHE A 100 2.51 11.12 3.50
CA PHE A 100 2.15 10.78 4.88
C PHE A 100 0.78 11.32 5.29
N GLU A 101 0.41 12.52 4.85
CA GLU A 101 -0.92 13.08 5.07
C GLU A 101 -2.01 12.23 4.39
N ARG A 102 -1.82 11.90 3.10
CA ARG A 102 -2.73 11.00 2.36
C ARG A 102 -2.83 9.63 3.02
N ALA A 103 -1.72 9.08 3.52
CA ALA A 103 -1.72 7.83 4.25
C ALA A 103 -2.58 7.90 5.53
N GLY A 104 -2.40 8.95 6.33
CA GLY A 104 -3.18 9.20 7.54
C GLY A 104 -4.69 9.29 7.26
N GLU A 105 -5.08 9.97 6.17
CA GLU A 105 -6.48 10.02 5.74
C GLU A 105 -7.04 8.64 5.37
N CYS A 106 -6.29 7.82 4.65
CA CYS A 106 -6.70 6.48 4.27
C CYS A 106 -6.89 5.58 5.50
N PHE A 107 -5.94 5.60 6.44
CA PHE A 107 -6.06 4.84 7.69
C PHE A 107 -7.23 5.30 8.55
N ARG A 108 -7.48 6.62 8.64
CA ARG A 108 -8.63 7.15 9.35
C ARG A 108 -9.94 6.63 8.76
N LYS A 109 -10.10 6.69 7.44
CA LYS A 109 -11.29 6.11 6.76
C LYS A 109 -11.43 4.61 7.00
N ALA A 110 -10.33 3.85 6.98
CA ALA A 110 -10.36 2.42 7.27
C ALA A 110 -10.81 2.13 8.72
N VAL A 111 -10.34 2.92 9.70
CA VAL A 111 -10.78 2.82 11.10
C VAL A 111 -12.24 3.23 11.26
N ASP A 112 -12.71 4.26 10.55
CA ASP A 112 -14.10 4.70 10.62
C ASP A 112 -15.07 3.63 10.08
N LEU A 113 -14.64 2.89 9.05
CA LEU A 113 -15.40 1.77 8.49
C LEU A 113 -15.35 0.50 9.35
N GLU A 114 -14.17 0.18 9.91
CA GLU A 114 -13.97 -1.00 10.76
C GLU A 114 -13.22 -0.64 12.06
N PRO A 115 -13.89 -0.02 13.05
CA PRO A 115 -13.25 0.44 14.28
C PRO A 115 -12.80 -0.72 15.19
N GLY A 116 -13.33 -1.93 14.97
CA GLY A 116 -12.91 -3.14 15.66
C GLY A 116 -11.52 -3.63 15.28
N ASN A 117 -10.99 -3.19 14.13
CA ASN A 117 -9.70 -3.65 13.62
C ASN A 117 -8.53 -2.96 14.34
N GLU A 118 -7.85 -3.71 15.20
CA GLU A 118 -6.68 -3.20 15.92
C GLU A 118 -5.52 -2.84 14.99
N SER A 119 -5.36 -3.55 13.88
CA SER A 119 -4.31 -3.27 12.89
C SER A 119 -4.51 -1.91 12.25
N TYR A 120 -5.76 -1.51 11.97
CA TYR A 120 -6.06 -0.20 11.38
C TYR A 120 -5.81 0.92 12.38
N ARG A 121 -6.23 0.76 13.64
CA ARG A 121 -5.91 1.72 14.71
C ARG A 121 -4.41 1.88 14.91
N ARG A 122 -3.67 0.77 14.89
CA ARG A 122 -2.20 0.80 15.01
C ARG A 122 -1.56 1.49 13.81
N ALA A 123 -2.02 1.23 12.59
CA ALA A 123 -1.52 1.90 11.40
C ALA A 123 -1.77 3.41 11.44
N LEU A 124 -2.95 3.83 11.92
CA LEU A 124 -3.27 5.25 12.13
C LEU A 124 -2.37 5.90 13.19
N ASP A 125 -2.10 5.23 14.31
CA ASP A 125 -1.17 5.75 15.32
C ASP A 125 0.25 5.90 14.76
N MET A 126 0.71 4.91 14.00
CA MET A 126 2.05 4.92 13.40
C MET A 126 2.20 5.96 12.29
N SER A 127 1.14 6.25 11.52
CA SER A 127 1.21 7.26 10.45
C SER A 127 1.49 8.67 11.00
N SER A 128 1.03 8.98 12.21
CA SER A 128 1.34 10.25 12.89
C SER A 128 2.85 10.42 13.19
N LYS A 129 3.57 9.30 13.32
CA LYS A 129 5.02 9.26 13.60
C LYS A 129 5.86 9.21 12.32
N ALA A 130 5.26 8.87 11.18
CA ALA A 130 5.97 8.69 9.91
C ALA A 130 6.78 9.94 9.48
N PRO A 131 6.27 11.19 9.60
CA PRO A 131 7.06 12.38 9.27
C PRO A 131 8.29 12.58 10.16
N GLN A 132 8.21 12.19 11.44
CA GLN A 132 9.33 12.29 12.38
C GLN A 132 10.41 11.25 12.03
N LEU A 133 10.00 10.00 11.81
CA LEU A 133 10.89 8.92 11.37
C LEU A 133 11.60 9.25 10.06
N TYR A 134 10.89 9.86 9.11
CA TYR A 134 11.47 10.32 7.85
C TYR A 134 12.58 11.37 8.07
N GLN A 135 12.36 12.35 8.95
CA GLN A 135 13.38 13.35 9.28
C GLN A 135 14.61 12.74 9.94
N GLU A 136 14.43 11.72 10.78
CA GLU A 136 15.54 10.98 11.41
C GLU A 136 16.36 10.20 10.37
N LEU A 137 15.69 9.55 9.42
CA LEU A 137 16.35 8.83 8.31
C LEU A 137 17.14 9.77 7.40
N GLN A 138 16.64 10.98 7.12
CA GLN A 138 17.37 11.98 6.30
C GLN A 138 18.59 12.59 7.00
N ARG A 139 18.71 12.43 8.32
CA ARG A 139 19.82 12.98 9.11
C ARG A 139 20.99 12.01 9.30
N GLN A 140 20.83 10.74 8.93
CA GLN A 140 21.86 9.69 8.98
C GLN A 140 22.61 9.60 7.66
#